data_AF-A0A937B1B5-F1
#
_entry.id   AF-A0A937B1B5-F1
#
_cell.length_a   1.000
_cell.length_b   1.000
_cell.length_c   1.000
_cell.angle_alpha   90.00
_cell.angle_beta   90.00
_cell.angle_gamma   90.00
#
_symmetry.space_group_name_H-M   'P 1'
#
loop_
_entity.id
_entity.type
_entity.pdbx_description
1 polymer ?
#
loop_
_entity_poly.entity_id
_entity_poly.type
_entity_poly.pdbx_seq_one_letter_code
_entity_poly.pdbx_strand_id
1 'polypeptide(L)' 'GKGVPAGKKSLAIAVTLQPVERTLTDAEIEAVCDKIVAAVVKATGATLRG' A
#
# COMPACT_ATOMS: atom_id res chain seq x y z
N GLY A 1 -11.94 11.88 -10.22
CA GLY A 1 -11.91 11.43 -11.63
C GLY A 1 -12.97 10.37 -11.85
N LYS A 2 -13.24 10.01 -13.11
CA LYS A 2 -14.21 8.93 -13.43
C LYS A 2 -13.81 7.66 -12.67
N GLY A 3 -14.74 7.10 -11.89
CA GLY A 3 -14.53 5.90 -11.07
C GLY A 3 -14.06 6.14 -9.63
N VAL A 4 -13.75 7.38 -9.19
CA VAL A 4 -13.47 7.69 -7.77
C VAL A 4 -14.73 8.33 -7.16
N PRO A 5 -15.22 7.86 -5.99
CA PRO A 5 -16.39 8.44 -5.33
C PRO A 5 -16.25 9.94 -5.10
N ALA A 6 -17.37 10.66 -5.12
CA ALA A 6 -17.40 12.09 -4.81
C ALA A 6 -16.82 12.34 -3.40
N GLY A 7 -15.99 13.38 -3.28
CA GLY A 7 -15.27 13.69 -2.04
C GLY A 7 -14.00 12.86 -1.78
N LYS A 8 -13.66 11.89 -2.65
CA LYS A 8 -12.41 11.12 -2.57
C LYS A 8 -11.42 11.49 -3.68
N LYS A 9 -10.13 11.34 -3.39
CA LYS A 9 -9.02 11.41 -4.37
C LYS A 9 -8.25 10.09 -4.34
N SER A 10 -7.84 9.61 -5.51
CA SER A 10 -6.98 8.42 -5.63
C SER A 10 -5.54 8.89 -5.73
N LEU A 11 -4.66 8.31 -4.91
CA LEU A 11 -3.22 8.58 -4.90
C LEU A 11 -2.49 7.27 -5.14
N ALA A 12 -1.65 7.22 -6.18
CA ALA A 12 -0.78 6.07 -6.45
C ALA A 12 0.55 6.26 -5.73
N ILE A 13 0.94 5.29 -4.91
CA ILE A 13 2.18 5.32 -4.14
C ILE A 13 3.04 4.14 -4.61
N ALA A 14 4.24 4.43 -5.10
CA ALA A 14 5.25 3.43 -5.38
C ALA A 14 6.13 3.24 -4.15
N VAL A 15 6.32 1.99 -3.72
CA VAL A 15 7.19 1.65 -2.59
C VAL A 15 8.29 0.73 -3.11
N THR A 16 9.55 1.09 -2.85
CA THR A 16 10.71 0.28 -3.19
C THR A 16 11.23 -0.40 -1.93
N LEU A 17 11.31 -1.73 -1.97
CA LEU A 17 11.88 -2.53 -0.88
C LEU A 17 13.34 -2.85 -1.21
N GLN A 18 14.25 -2.50 -0.30
CA GLN A 18 15.68 -2.81 -0.41
C GLN A 18 16.11 -3.71 0.75
N PRO A 19 16.16 -5.03 0.57
CA PRO A 19 16.64 -5.93 1.60
C PRO A 19 18.15 -5.82 1.79
N VAL A 20 18.61 -5.82 3.04
CA VAL A 20 20.04 -5.68 3.40
C VAL A 20 20.74 -7.04 3.54
N GLU A 21 20.05 -8.06 4.07
CA GLU A 21 20.69 -9.34 4.41
C GLU A 21 20.46 -10.43 3.35
N ARG A 22 19.23 -10.59 2.87
CA ARG A 22 18.85 -11.61 1.89
C ARG A 22 17.66 -11.17 1.04
N THR A 23 17.54 -11.76 -0.14
CA THR A 23 16.36 -11.58 -0.98
C THR A 23 15.08 -11.92 -0.20
N LEU A 24 14.10 -11.02 -0.29
CA LEU A 24 12.78 -11.26 0.27
C LEU A 24 12.07 -12.34 -0.54
N THR A 25 11.36 -13.21 0.15
CA THR A 25 10.41 -14.13 -0.47
C THR A 25 9.11 -13.39 -0.83
N ASP A 26 8.32 -13.95 -1.75
CA ASP A 26 7.04 -13.36 -2.13
C ASP A 26 6.12 -13.16 -0.92
N ALA A 27 6.09 -14.13 0.00
CA ALA A 27 5.32 -14.05 1.23
C ALA A 27 5.75 -12.89 2.14
N GLU A 28 7.06 -12.57 2.19
CA GLU A 28 7.56 -11.45 2.97
C GLU A 28 7.23 -10.10 2.32
N ILE A 29 7.27 -10.04 0.99
CA ILE A 29 6.86 -8.84 0.24
C ILE A 29 5.37 -8.57 0.47
N GLU A 30 4.52 -9.60 0.36
CA GLU A 30 3.08 -9.50 0.65
C GLU A 30 2.83 -9.02 2.08
N ALA A 31 3.51 -9.62 3.07
CA ALA A 31 3.38 -9.22 4.47
C ALA A 31 3.78 -7.75 4.70
N VAL A 32 4.78 -7.23 3.98
CA VAL A 32 5.16 -5.81 4.05
C VAL A 32 4.11 -4.92 3.38
N CYS A 33 3.60 -5.32 2.22
CA CYS A 33 2.52 -4.62 1.52
C CYS A 33 1.27 -4.50 2.41
N ASP A 34 0.84 -5.58 3.04
CA ASP A 34 -0.30 -5.60 3.95
C ASP A 34 -0.10 -4.67 5.15
N LYS A 35 1.11 -4.67 5.73
CA LYS A 35 1.46 -3.74 6.81
C LYS A 35 1.38 -2.28 6.38
N ILE A 36 1.84 -1.95 5.18
CA ILE A 36 1.76 -0.58 4.63
C ILE A 36 0.30 -0.18 4.44
N VAL A 37 -0.53 -1.05 3.84
CA VAL A 37 -1.95 -0.79 3.65
C VAL A 37 -2.65 -0.58 4.98
N ALA A 38 -2.42 -1.46 5.96
CA ALA A 38 -2.99 -1.35 7.30
C ALA A 38 -2.58 -0.05 8.00
N ALA A 39 -1.32 0.38 7.85
CA ALA A 39 -0.83 1.63 8.40
C ALA A 39 -1.53 2.85 7.76
N VAL A 40 -1.70 2.86 6.43
CA VAL A 40 -2.40 3.92 5.70
C VAL A 40 -3.88 3.98 6.11
N VAL A 41 -4.56 2.83 6.19
CA VAL A 41 -5.94 2.73 6.66
C VAL A 41 -6.06 3.30 8.07
N LYS A 42 -5.17 2.90 8.98
CA LYS A 42 -5.18 3.37 10.37
C LYS A 42 -4.92 4.87 10.49
N ALA A 43 -3.99 5.40 9.71
CA ALA A 43 -3.59 6.81 9.81
C ALA A 43 -4.57 7.78 9.13
N THR A 44 -5.29 7.33 8.09
CA THR A 44 -6.05 8.24 7.22
C THR A 44 -7.50 7.81 6.96
N GLY A 45 -7.87 6.57 7.28
CA GLY A 45 -9.15 5.98 6.87
C GLY A 45 -9.25 5.74 5.35
N ALA A 46 -8.14 5.86 4.61
CA ALA A 46 -8.11 5.56 3.19
C ALA A 46 -8.26 4.06 2.93
N THR A 47 -8.76 3.71 1.76
CA THR A 47 -8.97 2.34 1.31
C THR A 47 -8.08 2.06 0.11
N LEU A 48 -7.39 0.92 0.11
CA LEU A 48 -6.68 0.46 -1.09
C LEU A 48 -7.67 0.32 -2.24
N ARG A 49 -7.28 0.81 -3.41
CA ARG A 49 -8.01 0.67 -4.65
C ARG A 49 -7.17 -0.20 -5.58
N GLY A 50 -7.56 -1.47 -5.69
CA GLY A 50 -7.03 -2.42 -6.68
C GLY A 50 -7.72 -2.24 -8.02
#